data_AF-A0A7Y0D3P6-F1
#
_entry.id   AF-A0A7Y0D3P6-F1
#
_cell.length_a   1.000
_cell.length_b   1.000
_cell.length_c   1.000
_cell.angle_alpha   90.00
_cell.angle_beta   90.00
_cell.angle_gamma   90.00
#
_symmetry.space_group_name_H-M   'P 1'
#
loop_
_entity.id
_entity.type
_entity.pdbx_description
1 polymer ?
#
loop_
_entity_poly.entity_id
_entity_poly.type
_entity_poly.pdbx_seq_one_letter_code
_entity_poly.pdbx_strand_id
1 'polypeptide(L)'
;MDYSLGYGFKQNWVAGIGGYMHKQITTDEQNNVKLPDNKGQAFAIGPSIKYDNGKGIFVMAKWQKEMNVENRPEGHAYWIKALLPF
;
A
#
# COMPACT_ATOMS: atom_id res chain seq x y z
N MET A 1 5.37 -7.09 -3.24
CA MET A 1 6.42 -6.11 -3.59
C MET A 1 5.85 -4.74 -3.37
N ASP A 2 6.53 -3.92 -2.58
CA ASP A 2 6.08 -2.58 -2.19
C ASP A 2 6.95 -1.54 -2.89
N TYR A 3 6.32 -0.51 -3.45
CA TYR A 3 7.00 0.58 -4.14
C TYR A 3 6.50 1.93 -3.64
N SER A 4 7.40 2.90 -3.54
CA SER A 4 7.05 4.26 -3.13
C SER A 4 8.02 5.29 -3.71
N LEU A 5 7.47 6.39 -4.21
CA LEU A 5 8.20 7.56 -4.66
C LEU A 5 7.71 8.77 -3.88
N GLY A 6 8.62 9.63 -3.41
CA GLY A 6 8.30 10.82 -2.64
C GLY A 6 9.10 12.03 -3.11
N TYR A 7 8.46 13.20 -3.12
CA TYR A 7 9.04 14.48 -3.49
C TYR A 7 8.73 15.53 -2.42
N GLY A 8 9.78 16.16 -1.88
CA GLY A 8 9.68 17.26 -0.93
C GLY A 8 9.38 18.56 -1.67
N PHE A 9 8.13 19.02 -1.64
CA PHE A 9 7.70 20.20 -2.41
C PHE A 9 7.68 21.49 -1.58
N LYS A 10 7.71 21.39 -0.25
CA LYS A 10 7.76 22.54 0.67
C LYS A 10 8.56 22.15 1.90
N GLN A 11 9.09 23.15 2.61
CA GLN A 11 9.70 22.92 3.92
C GLN A 11 8.70 22.13 4.78
N ASN A 12 9.15 21.01 5.34
CA ASN A 12 8.35 20.13 6.21
C ASN A 12 7.25 19.29 5.52
N TRP A 13 7.09 19.36 4.20
CA TRP A 13 6.08 18.59 3.47
C TRP A 13 6.70 17.70 2.39
N VAL A 14 6.25 16.44 2.37
CA VAL A 14 6.60 15.47 1.33
C VAL A 14 5.31 14.91 0.76
N ALA A 15 5.12 15.03 -0.56
CA ALA A 15 4.07 14.32 -1.28
C ALA A 15 4.70 13.06 -1.88
N GLY A 16 3.97 11.97 -1.96
CA GLY A 16 4.45 10.75 -2.59
C GLY A 16 3.34 9.93 -3.18
N ILE A 17 3.71 8.95 -3.99
CA ILE A 17 2.81 7.94 -4.51
C ILE A 17 3.43 6.58 -4.20
N GLY A 18 2.61 5.64 -3.74
CA GLY A 18 3.11 4.33 -3.35
C GLY A 18 2.02 3.29 -3.37
N GLY A 19 2.47 2.04 -3.39
CA GLY A 19 1.61 0.92 -3.67
C GLY A 19 2.26 -0.39 -3.30
N TYR A 20 1.45 -1.44 -3.32
CA TYR A 20 1.96 -2.80 -3.25
C TYR A 20 1.36 -3.61 -4.40
N MET A 21 2.18 -4.45 -5.00
CA MET A 21 1.72 -5.52 -5.87
C MET A 21 1.89 -6.83 -5.12
N HIS A 22 0.80 -7.52 -4.88
CA HIS A 22 0.78 -8.89 -4.41
C HIS A 22 0.39 -9.79 -5.58
N LYS A 23 1.30 -10.71 -5.92
CA LYS A 23 1.02 -11.77 -6.90
C LYS A 23 1.19 -13.07 -6.15
N GLN A 24 0.10 -13.74 -5.82
CA GLN A 24 0.16 -15.07 -5.25
C GLN A 24 0.54 -16.04 -6.38
N ILE A 25 1.80 -16.50 -6.37
CA ILE A 25 2.35 -17.43 -7.36
C ILE A 25 2.11 -18.89 -6.93
N THR A 26 1.83 -19.11 -5.64
CA THR A 26 1.64 -20.45 -5.08
C THR A 26 0.27 -20.99 -5.46
N THR A 27 0.25 -22.01 -6.30
CA THR A 27 -0.93 -22.86 -6.48
C THR A 27 -0.90 -23.87 -5.34
N ASP A 28 -1.84 -23.79 -4.41
CA ASP A 28 -2.04 -24.87 -3.44
C ASP A 28 -2.56 -26.10 -4.21
N GLU A 29 -1.71 -27.12 -4.35
CA GLU A 29 -2.10 -28.43 -4.85
C GLU A 29 -2.68 -29.24 -3.69
N GLN A 30 -3.98 -29.12 -3.45
CA GLN A 30 -4.67 -29.98 -2.50
C GLN A 30 -5.23 -31.21 -3.23
N ASN A 31 -4.69 -32.39 -2.93
CA ASN A 31 -5.28 -33.68 -3.28
C ASN A 31 -5.36 -34.00 -4.80
N ASN A 32 -4.29 -33.73 -5.56
CA ASN A 32 -4.14 -34.12 -6.98
C ASN A 32 -5.20 -33.53 -7.95
N VAL A 33 -5.96 -32.52 -7.49
CA VAL A 33 -6.94 -31.78 -8.29
C VAL A 33 -6.49 -30.32 -8.32
N LYS A 34 -6.09 -29.83 -9.50
CA LYS A 34 -5.85 -28.41 -9.72
C LYS A 34 -7.19 -27.68 -9.59
N LEU A 35 -7.39 -26.90 -8.53
CA LEU A 35 -8.48 -25.92 -8.52
C LEU A 35 -8.18 -24.87 -9.60
N PRO A 36 -9.05 -24.68 -10.61
CA PRO A 36 -8.94 -23.53 -11.49
C PRO A 36 -9.23 -22.25 -10.67
N ASP A 37 -8.53 -21.17 -10.99
CA ASP A 37 -8.81 -19.81 -10.51
C ASP A 37 -8.51 -19.45 -9.04
N ASN A 38 -7.35 -19.85 -8.50
CA ASN A 38 -6.85 -19.30 -7.23
C ASN A 38 -5.59 -18.43 -7.37
N LYS A 39 -5.39 -17.81 -8.54
CA LYS A 39 -4.30 -16.84 -8.78
C LYS A 39 -4.72 -15.45 -8.29
N GLY A 40 -4.79 -15.29 -6.97
CA GLY A 40 -5.02 -13.98 -6.36
C GLY A 40 -3.92 -12.99 -6.75
N GLN A 41 -4.25 -12.06 -7.64
CA GLN A 41 -3.47 -10.85 -7.88
C GLN A 41 -4.15 -9.74 -7.10
N ALA A 42 -3.38 -8.89 -6.43
CA ALA A 42 -3.88 -7.69 -5.79
C ALA A 42 -2.89 -6.56 -6.07
N PHE A 43 -3.38 -5.45 -6.59
CA PHE A 43 -2.57 -4.28 -6.88
C PHE A 43 -3.15 -3.10 -6.11
N ALA A 44 -2.33 -2.44 -5.29
CA ALA A 44 -2.73 -1.22 -4.62
C ALA A 44 -1.85 -0.07 -5.06
N ILE A 45 -2.44 1.07 -5.37
CA ILE A 45 -1.70 2.30 -5.65
C ILE A 45 -2.44 3.48 -5.06
N GLY A 46 -1.70 4.46 -4.53
CA GLY A 46 -2.30 5.75 -4.27
C GLY A 46 -1.38 6.78 -3.63
N PRO A 47 -1.92 7.98 -3.43
CA PRO A 47 -1.16 9.12 -2.92
C PRO A 47 -0.83 8.96 -1.44
N SER A 48 0.25 9.63 -1.06
CA SER A 48 0.70 9.78 0.31
C SER A 48 1.17 11.21 0.54
N ILE A 49 0.98 11.70 1.76
CA ILE A 49 1.50 12.99 2.19
C ILE A 49 2.07 12.83 3.59
N LYS A 50 3.26 13.38 3.79
CA LYS A 50 3.94 13.45 5.08
C LYS A 50 4.15 14.92 5.44
N TYR A 51 3.84 15.24 6.68
CA TYR A 51 4.21 16.48 7.34
C TYR A 51 5.17 16.18 8.49
N ASP A 52 6.24 16.95 8.60
CA ASP A 52 7.28 16.80 9.63
C ASP A 52 7.49 18.12 10.34
N ASN A 53 7.19 18.24 11.63
CA ASN A 53 7.31 19.52 12.34
C ASN A 53 8.77 19.94 12.62
N GLY A 54 9.77 19.17 12.17
CA GLY A 54 11.20 19.45 12.41
C GLY A 54 11.65 19.30 13.86
N LYS A 55 10.72 19.05 14.78
CA LYS A 55 10.94 18.84 16.23
C LYS A 55 10.83 17.36 16.63
N GLY A 56 11.02 16.45 15.69
CA GLY A 56 10.88 15.01 15.90
C GLY A 56 9.44 14.47 15.80
N ILE A 57 8.46 15.33 15.54
CA ILE A 57 7.08 14.92 15.27
C ILE A 57 6.86 14.83 13.76
N PHE A 58 6.33 13.70 13.29
CA PHE A 58 5.81 13.62 11.93
C PHE A 58 4.45 12.92 11.86
N VAL A 59 3.67 13.30 10.87
CA VAL A 59 2.41 12.66 10.51
C VAL A 59 2.45 12.31 9.03
N MET A 60 1.98 11.12 8.68
CA MET A 60 1.87 10.67 7.30
C MET A 60 0.49 10.08 7.08
N ALA A 61 -0.19 10.57 6.05
CA ALA A 61 -1.42 9.99 5.55
C ALA A 61 -1.13 9.29 4.21
N LYS A 62 -1.68 8.09 4.03
CA LYS A 62 -1.69 7.39 2.75
C LYS A 62 -3.09 6.95 2.43
N TRP A 63 -3.48 7.13 1.18
CA TRP A 63 -4.69 6.56 0.63
C TRP A 63 -4.28 5.68 -0.53
N GLN A 64 -4.67 4.42 -0.51
CA GLN A 64 -4.34 3.44 -1.53
C GLN A 64 -5.64 2.82 -2.02
N LYS A 65 -5.83 2.82 -3.33
CA LYS A 65 -6.93 2.10 -3.97
C LYS A 65 -6.41 0.73 -4.37
N GLU A 66 -7.09 -0.32 -3.91
CA GLU A 66 -6.87 -1.67 -4.39
C GLU A 66 -7.63 -1.84 -5.72
N MET A 67 -6.93 -2.30 -6.74
CA MET A 67 -7.42 -2.57 -8.08
C MET A 67 -6.97 -3.97 -8.47
N ASN A 68 -7.76 -4.63 -9.31
CA ASN A 68 -7.40 -5.92 -9.90
C ASN A 68 -7.30 -7.05 -8.85
N VAL A 69 -8.34 -7.16 -8.02
CA VAL A 69 -8.45 -8.20 -6.99
C VAL A 69 -9.33 -9.34 -7.52
N GLU A 70 -8.71 -10.41 -8.01
CA GLU A 70 -9.44 -11.65 -8.30
C GLU A 70 -9.77 -12.32 -6.95
N ASN A 71 -11.04 -12.65 -6.70
CA ASN A 71 -11.54 -13.28 -5.46
C ASN A 71 -11.48 -12.45 -4.15
N ARG A 72 -11.43 -11.11 -4.20
CA ARG A 72 -11.62 -10.26 -3.01
C ARG A 72 -12.34 -8.94 -3.35
N PRO A 73 -13.04 -8.30 -2.40
CA PRO A 73 -13.67 -7.01 -2.65
C PRO A 73 -12.63 -5.93 -2.95
N GLU A 74 -12.77 -5.24 -4.09
CA GLU A 74 -12.03 -4.02 -4.40
C GLU A 74 -12.27 -2.97 -3.32
N GLY A 75 -11.20 -2.55 -2.65
CA GLY A 75 -11.26 -1.73 -1.44
C GLY A 75 -10.41 -0.47 -1.49
N HIS A 76 -10.63 0.40 -0.51
CA HIS A 76 -9.76 1.53 -0.23
C HIS A 76 -9.07 1.33 1.12
N ALA A 77 -7.74 1.39 1.12
CA ALA A 77 -6.94 1.36 2.32
C ALA A 77 -6.54 2.79 2.71
N TYR A 78 -6.84 3.17 3.95
CA TYR A 78 -6.49 4.47 4.53
C TYR A 78 -5.52 4.25 5.68
N TRP A 79 -4.35 4.88 5.60
CA TRP A 79 -3.32 4.77 6.63
C TRP A 79 -2.99 6.14 7.19
N ILE A 80 -3.02 6.25 8.51
CA ILE A 80 -2.49 7.41 9.24
C ILE A 80 -1.39 6.90 10.15
N LYS A 81 -0.18 7.44 10.00
CA LYS A 81 0.98 7.15 10.83
C LYS A 81 1.43 8.44 11.49
N ALA A 82 1.61 8.43 12.81
CA ALA A 82 2.16 9.54 13.54
C ALA A 82 3.32 9.06 14.42
N LEU A 83 4.38 9.85 14.51
CA LEU A 83 5.46 9.66 15.46
C LEU A 83 5.50 10.87 16.37
N LEU A 84 5.48 10.60 17.68
CA LEU A 84 5.53 11.59 18.74
C LEU A 84 6.78 11.27 19.60
N PRO A 85 7.68 12.24 19.82
CA PRO A 85 8.77 12.07 20.78
C PRO A 85 8.17 12.06 22.20
N PHE A 86 8.64 11.15 23.04
CA PHE A 86 8.31 11.02 24.47
C PHE A 86 9.52 11.34 25.33
#